data_AF-A0A661DTT3-F1
#
_entry.id   AF-A0A661DTT3-F1
#
_cell.length_a   1.000
_cell.length_b   1.000
_cell.length_c   1.000
_cell.angle_alpha   90.00
_cell.angle_beta   90.00
_cell.angle_gamma   90.00
#
_symmetry.space_group_name_H-M   'P 1'
#
loop_
_entity.id
_entity.type
_entity.pdbx_description
1 polymer ?
#
loop_
_entity_poly.entity_id
_entity_poly.type
_entity_poly.pdbx_seq_one_letter_code
_entity_poly.pdbx_strand_id
1 'polypeptide(L)'
;ATIVGSIATVWSGVVTPPTGPEVKTWRYQEGQHSFKRGDEMGRFLLGSTVILLFGKDQTSWADDCTADATVTMGQLLAEGQ
;
A
#
# COMPACT_ATOMS: atom_id res chain seq x y z
N ALA A 1 7.79 -8.40 -10.65
CA ALA A 1 6.57 -7.71 -11.14
C ALA A 1 6.96 -6.92 -12.39
N THR A 2 6.24 -7.09 -13.50
CA THR A 2 6.65 -6.53 -14.81
C THR A 2 6.31 -5.04 -14.96
N ILE A 3 5.44 -4.50 -14.09
CA ILE A 3 4.95 -3.10 -14.18
C ILE A 3 5.11 -2.35 -12.84
N VAL A 4 5.02 -3.06 -11.70
CA VAL A 4 5.19 -2.46 -10.37
C VAL A 4 6.64 -2.54 -9.93
N GLY A 5 7.40 -1.49 -10.22
CA GLY A 5 8.83 -1.40 -9.89
C GLY A 5 9.17 -0.34 -8.87
N SER A 6 8.28 0.63 -8.62
CA SER A 6 8.57 1.75 -7.74
C SER A 6 7.97 1.53 -6.35
N ILE A 7 8.76 1.81 -5.31
CA ILE A 7 8.41 1.63 -3.91
C ILE A 7 8.76 2.93 -3.20
N ALA A 8 7.85 3.42 -2.36
CA ALA A 8 8.11 4.54 -1.47
C ALA A 8 7.70 4.20 -0.03
N THR A 9 8.45 4.72 0.94
CA THR A 9 8.02 4.75 2.34
C THR A 9 7.74 6.18 2.76
N VAL A 10 6.97 6.37 3.83
CA VAL A 10 6.64 7.74 4.29
C VAL A 10 7.85 8.48 4.87
N TRP A 11 8.91 7.76 5.25
CA TRP A 11 10.12 8.36 5.83
C TRP A 11 11.30 8.46 4.86
N SER A 12 11.39 7.59 3.85
CA SER A 12 12.50 7.61 2.86
C SER A 12 12.08 8.16 1.51
N GLY A 13 10.80 8.47 1.29
CA GLY A 13 10.29 8.80 -0.03
C GLY A 13 10.45 7.62 -0.98
N VAL A 14 10.74 7.89 -2.25
CA VAL A 14 10.95 6.85 -3.28
C VAL A 14 12.26 6.11 -3.01
N VAL A 15 12.15 4.82 -2.68
CA VAL A 15 13.29 3.91 -2.45
C VAL A 15 13.83 3.36 -3.76
N THR A 16 12.94 3.08 -4.69
CA THR A 16 13.24 2.69 -6.07
C THR A 16 12.11 3.18 -6.96
N PRO A 17 12.35 3.63 -8.21
CA PRO A 17 13.65 3.86 -8.85
C PRO A 17 14.40 5.10 -8.32
N PRO A 18 15.74 5.18 -8.55
CA PRO A 18 16.54 4.28 -9.38
C PRO A 18 16.85 2.94 -8.70
N THR A 19 16.58 1.84 -9.42
CA THR A 19 17.04 0.50 -9.04
C THR A 19 18.51 0.37 -9.41
N GLY A 20 19.37 0.10 -8.44
CA GLY A 20 20.78 -0.25 -8.65
C GLY A 20 21.03 -1.75 -8.45
N PRO A 21 22.17 -2.28 -8.92
CA PRO A 21 22.54 -3.69 -8.70
C PRO A 21 22.95 -3.99 -7.25
N GLU A 22 23.22 -2.95 -6.46
CA GLU A 22 23.69 -3.06 -5.09
C GLU A 22 22.56 -3.22 -4.09
N VAL A 23 22.78 -4.08 -3.10
CA VAL A 23 21.88 -4.23 -1.95
C VAL A 23 22.06 -3.04 -1.01
N LYS A 24 20.98 -2.27 -0.81
CA LYS A 24 20.93 -1.19 0.18
C LYS A 24 20.37 -1.72 1.49
N THR A 25 21.06 -1.46 2.60
CA THR A 25 20.63 -1.85 3.96
C THR A 25 20.55 -0.61 4.83
N TRP A 26 19.44 -0.45 5.55
CA TRP A 26 19.27 0.59 6.55
C TRP A 26 19.09 -0.05 7.93
N ARG A 27 19.74 0.52 8.94
CA ARG A 27 19.53 0.15 10.35
C ARG A 27 18.90 1.35 11.05
N TYR A 28 17.74 1.13 11.63
CA TYR A 28 17.03 2.14 12.40
C TYR A 28 17.21 1.88 13.90
N GLN A 29 17.30 2.94 14.68
CA GLN A 29 17.27 2.87 16.14
C GLN A 29 15.84 2.59 16.64
N GLU A 30 15.74 2.09 17.86
CA GLU A 30 14.44 1.88 18.50
C GLU A 30 13.67 3.20 18.60
N GLY A 31 12.39 3.20 18.19
CA GLY A 31 11.54 4.39 18.19
C GLY A 31 11.84 5.41 17.09
N GLN A 32 12.81 5.18 16.20
CA GLN A 32 13.15 6.12 15.13
C GLN A 32 11.97 6.38 14.18
N HIS A 33 11.10 5.39 13.98
CA HIS A 33 9.82 5.53 13.31
C HIS A 33 8.74 4.84 14.17
N SER A 34 7.65 5.53 14.45
CA SER A 34 6.54 5.02 15.25
C SER A 34 5.24 5.22 14.48
N PHE A 35 4.43 4.16 14.42
CA PHE A 35 3.18 4.11 13.66
C PHE A 35 2.09 3.57 14.58
N LYS A 36 0.90 4.14 14.47
CA LYS A 36 -0.32 3.59 15.03
C LYS A 36 -0.89 2.53 14.11
N ARG A 37 -1.82 1.74 14.64
CA ARG A 37 -2.59 0.79 13.82
C ARG A 37 -3.34 1.54 12.72
N GLY A 38 -3.07 1.20 11.46
CA GLY A 38 -3.71 1.79 10.29
C GLY A 38 -2.92 2.94 9.66
N ASP A 39 -1.80 3.37 10.23
CA ASP A 39 -0.96 4.39 9.62
C ASP A 39 -0.29 3.85 8.34
N GLU A 40 -0.24 4.69 7.31
CA GLU A 40 0.48 4.38 6.07
C GLU A 40 1.99 4.31 6.33
N MET A 41 2.63 3.19 5.99
CA MET A 41 4.10 3.06 6.06
C MET A 41 4.77 3.26 4.70
N GLY A 42 4.05 3.02 3.61
CA GLY A 42 4.60 3.03 2.27
C GLY A 42 3.61 2.58 1.22
N ARG A 43 4.02 2.72 -0.03
CA ARG A 43 3.20 2.52 -1.23
C ARG A 43 4.04 2.06 -2.41
N PHE A 44 3.40 1.40 -3.36
CA PHE A 44 3.97 1.12 -4.66
C PHE A 44 3.58 2.23 -5.64
N LEU A 45 4.50 2.70 -6.47
CA LEU A 45 4.24 3.69 -7.50
C LEU A 45 4.33 3.01 -8.88
N LEU A 46 3.41 3.37 -9.78
CA LEU A 46 3.15 2.73 -11.09
C LEU A 46 2.68 1.26 -11.03
N GLY A 47 1.47 1.02 -11.54
CA GLY A 47 0.76 -0.27 -11.53
C GLY A 47 -0.07 -0.44 -10.25
N SER A 48 -1.09 0.41 -10.11
CA SER A 48 -1.94 0.53 -8.91
C SER A 48 -2.96 -0.60 -8.79
N THR A 49 -2.50 -1.84 -8.73
CA THR A 49 -3.36 -2.99 -8.39
C THR A 49 -3.16 -3.33 -6.92
N VAL A 50 -4.14 -2.97 -6.11
CA VAL A 50 -4.26 -3.46 -4.73
C VAL A 50 -5.19 -4.68 -4.78
N ILE A 51 -4.72 -5.82 -4.27
CA ILE A 51 -5.56 -7.01 -4.07
C ILE A 51 -5.96 -7.04 -2.60
N LEU A 52 -7.26 -6.90 -2.33
CA LEU A 52 -7.83 -6.99 -0.99
C LEU A 52 -8.39 -8.40 -0.78
N LEU A 53 -7.97 -9.08 0.29
CA LEU A 53 -8.42 -10.44 0.64
C LEU A 53 -9.01 -10.43 2.05
N PHE A 54 -10.21 -10.95 2.18
CA PHE A 54 -10.92 -11.10 3.45
C PHE A 54 -11.22 -12.58 3.71
N GLY A 55 -11.38 -12.93 4.99
CA GLY A 55 -11.95 -14.22 5.34
C GLY A 55 -13.35 -14.36 4.73
N LYS A 56 -13.78 -15.60 4.49
CA LYS A 56 -15.15 -15.87 4.03
C LYS A 56 -16.15 -15.17 4.98
N ASP A 57 -17.07 -14.41 4.41
CA ASP A 57 -18.14 -13.71 5.13
C ASP A 57 -17.64 -12.75 6.24
N GLN A 58 -16.48 -12.10 6.04
CA GLN A 58 -15.91 -11.12 7.00
C GLN A 58 -16.10 -9.66 6.57
N THR A 59 -16.68 -9.40 5.41
CA THR A 59 -16.68 -8.06 4.80
C THR A 59 -17.87 -7.88 3.87
N SER A 60 -18.49 -6.70 3.94
CA SER A 60 -19.52 -6.23 3.02
C SER A 60 -18.91 -5.17 2.11
N TRP A 61 -18.99 -5.36 0.79
CA TRP A 61 -18.56 -4.35 -0.18
C TRP A 61 -19.54 -3.19 -0.20
N ALA A 62 -19.02 -1.97 -0.37
CA ALA A 62 -19.88 -0.81 -0.62
C ALA A 62 -20.62 -0.97 -1.96
N ASP A 63 -21.87 -0.53 -2.05
CA ASP A 63 -22.72 -0.71 -3.24
C ASP A 63 -22.13 -0.09 -4.51
N ASP A 64 -21.33 0.97 -4.36
CA ASP A 64 -20.64 1.68 -5.43
C ASP A 64 -19.28 1.06 -5.80
N CYS A 65 -18.77 0.11 -5.02
CA CYS A 65 -17.55 -0.64 -5.28
C CYS A 65 -17.81 -1.79 -6.28
N THR A 66 -18.18 -1.42 -7.50
CA THR A 66 -18.44 -2.36 -8.60
C THR A 66 -17.24 -2.50 -9.55
N ALA A 67 -17.27 -3.50 -10.43
CA ALA A 67 -16.23 -3.67 -11.44
C ALA A 67 -16.10 -2.41 -12.31
N ASP A 68 -14.86 -2.04 -12.64
CA ASP A 68 -14.50 -0.86 -13.43
C ASP A 68 -14.87 0.50 -12.80
N ALA A 69 -15.39 0.53 -11.57
CA ALA A 69 -15.64 1.77 -10.85
C ALA A 69 -14.32 2.52 -10.59
N THR A 70 -14.34 3.84 -10.80
CA THR A 70 -13.21 4.71 -10.43
C THR A 70 -13.17 4.87 -8.92
N VAL A 71 -12.01 4.61 -8.33
CA VAL A 71 -11.79 4.75 -6.88
C VAL A 71 -11.09 6.07 -6.55
N THR A 72 -11.52 6.72 -5.48
CA THR A 72 -10.88 7.93 -4.94
C THR A 72 -10.17 7.62 -3.62
N MET A 73 -9.04 8.28 -3.35
CA MET A 73 -8.36 8.17 -2.06
C MET A 73 -9.33 8.52 -0.92
N GLY A 74 -9.46 7.61 0.06
CA GLY A 74 -10.32 7.78 1.23
C GLY A 74 -11.76 7.29 1.02
N GLN A 75 -12.10 6.78 -0.18
CA GLN A 75 -13.38 6.13 -0.43
C GLN A 75 -13.52 4.84 0.39
N LEU A 76 -14.70 4.63 0.97
CA LEU A 76 -15.05 3.35 1.59
C LEU A 76 -15.22 2.30 0.48
N LEU A 77 -14.38 1.27 0.48
CA LEU A 77 -14.51 0.15 -0.45
C LEU A 77 -15.32 -1.00 0.15
N ALA A 78 -15.14 -1.23 1.45
CA ALA A 78 -15.81 -2.29 2.17
C ALA A 78 -15.78 -2.04 3.68
N GLU A 79 -16.75 -2.59 4.40
CA GLU A 79 -16.83 -2.56 5.86
C GLU A 79 -16.70 -3.96 6.45
N GLY A 80 -16.08 -4.05 7.64
CA GLY A 80 -15.99 -5.32 8.36
C GLY A 80 -17.33 -5.71 8.97
N GLN A 81 -17.66 -7.00 8.91
CA GLN A 81 -18.78 -7.58 9.66
C GLN A 81 -18.43 -7.82 11.13
#